data_AF-A0A7V2KS32-F1
#
_entry.id   AF-A0A7V2KS32-F1
#
_cell.length_a   1.000
_cell.length_b   1.000
_cell.length_c   1.000
_cell.angle_alpha   90.00
_cell.angle_beta   90.00
_cell.angle_gamma   90.00
#
_symmetry.space_group_name_H-M   'P 1'
#
loop_
_entity.id
_entity.type
_entity.pdbx_description
1 polymer ?
#
loop_
_entity_poly.entity_id
_entity_poly.type
_entity_poly.pdbx_seq_one_letter_code
_entity_poly.pdbx_strand_id
1 'polypeptide(L)'
;MRLSSLGKSTGVITLDAILDAASEDSINEHITSASQKGLNNVILDFRPVDHMSSAGTNVLVKLTALAKQKKAKLFAYGLGNRYREILTLTGLNKGIVLVDDNSEKAGLLPEAEFIELGQMNVRRGKQSDAGWAPKVEKLKVTERPKGAFTMNMDNRRVIGQLQGFGPMWEKTYWLTIKEPGIKPEDIIRAMQEHFLEFQPSENSFHPTSKGIAPGEMIFIDSKTPGGIVSTGVMVLYIDDRSFTFMTPQGHPEAGWITFSVEERSDSIHVQIQGLVRASDPFFEVAFTIAGSKFQEYIWKHVLSSLASYLGVEDNVQMKKYRPAIDLQWSKSGNIWYNSQLRSLPLNIIRLFRR
;
A
#
# COMPACT_ATOMS: atom_id res chain seq x y z
N MET A 1 -17.48 1.40 -14.31
CA MET A 1 -16.58 0.56 -15.16
C MET A 1 -17.40 -0.26 -16.14
N ARG A 2 -16.78 -0.82 -17.18
CA ARG A 2 -17.47 -1.72 -18.15
C ARG A 2 -16.60 -2.92 -18.50
N LEU A 3 -17.18 -4.12 -18.51
CA LEU A 3 -16.56 -5.32 -19.08
C LEU A 3 -17.02 -5.54 -20.54
N SER A 4 -16.06 -5.65 -21.46
CA SER A 4 -16.26 -6.17 -22.81
C SER A 4 -15.41 -7.44 -23.03
N SER A 5 -15.72 -8.18 -24.10
CA SER A 5 -14.95 -9.33 -24.56
C SER A 5 -14.31 -8.96 -25.90
N LEU A 6 -13.01 -9.22 -26.06
CA LEU A 6 -12.28 -9.07 -27.32
C LEU A 6 -12.13 -10.42 -28.06
N GLY A 7 -12.49 -11.51 -27.39
CA GLY A 7 -12.30 -12.85 -27.91
C GLY A 7 -12.80 -13.89 -26.93
N LYS A 8 -12.54 -15.16 -27.24
CA LYS A 8 -13.08 -16.29 -26.47
C LYS A 8 -12.55 -16.36 -25.03
N SER A 9 -11.35 -15.83 -24.78
CA SER A 9 -10.69 -15.92 -23.47
C SER A 9 -10.19 -14.58 -22.93
N THR A 10 -10.40 -13.47 -23.66
CA THR A 10 -9.89 -12.15 -23.30
C THR A 10 -11.03 -11.18 -23.01
N GLY A 11 -11.05 -10.65 -21.79
CA GLY A 11 -11.95 -9.60 -21.34
C GLY A 11 -11.21 -8.28 -21.12
N VAL A 12 -11.90 -7.17 -21.35
CA VAL A 12 -11.39 -5.82 -21.07
C VAL A 12 -12.30 -5.17 -20.04
N ILE A 13 -11.74 -4.78 -18.91
CA ILE A 13 -12.38 -3.91 -17.93
C ILE A 13 -11.91 -2.49 -18.23
N THR A 14 -12.77 -1.70 -18.87
CA THR A 14 -12.58 -0.26 -19.04
C THR A 14 -12.79 0.41 -17.69
N LEU A 15 -11.69 0.94 -17.13
CA LEU A 15 -11.68 1.61 -15.83
C LEU A 15 -12.41 2.95 -15.89
N ASP A 16 -12.89 3.43 -14.75
CA ASP A 16 -13.49 4.75 -14.63
C ASP A 16 -12.41 5.84 -14.53
N ALA A 17 -12.84 7.10 -14.60
CA ALA A 17 -11.93 8.24 -14.54
C ALA A 17 -11.18 8.35 -13.19
N ILE A 18 -11.81 7.93 -12.09
CA ILE A 18 -11.20 7.93 -10.76
C ILE A 18 -11.06 6.48 -10.30
N LEU A 19 -9.85 6.14 -9.84
CA LEU A 19 -9.58 4.85 -9.22
C LEU A 19 -9.17 5.07 -7.76
N ASP A 20 -10.06 4.71 -6.86
CA ASP A 20 -9.98 4.92 -5.40
C ASP A 20 -10.62 3.75 -4.63
N ALA A 21 -10.93 3.95 -3.35
CA ALA A 21 -11.60 2.94 -2.52
C ALA A 21 -12.99 2.54 -3.04
N ALA A 22 -13.76 3.50 -3.60
CA ALA A 22 -15.12 3.25 -4.10
C ALA A 22 -15.13 2.35 -5.35
N SER A 23 -13.97 2.18 -5.99
CA SER A 23 -13.81 1.32 -7.16
C SER A 23 -13.82 -0.18 -6.86
N GLU A 24 -13.72 -0.59 -5.58
CA GLU A 24 -13.52 -1.98 -5.18
C GLU A 24 -14.67 -2.91 -5.60
N ASP A 25 -15.91 -2.55 -5.29
CA ASP A 25 -17.07 -3.42 -5.56
C ASP A 25 -17.24 -3.63 -7.07
N SER A 26 -17.21 -2.52 -7.82
CA SER A 26 -17.31 -2.56 -9.29
C SER A 26 -16.20 -3.43 -9.90
N ILE A 27 -14.93 -3.30 -9.50
CA ILE A 27 -13.86 -4.10 -10.11
C ILE A 27 -14.00 -5.60 -9.76
N ASN A 28 -14.44 -5.91 -8.54
CA ASN A 28 -14.65 -7.27 -8.05
C ASN A 28 -15.81 -7.98 -8.76
N GLU A 29 -16.89 -7.25 -9.04
CA GLU A 29 -18.01 -7.72 -9.85
C GLU A 29 -17.56 -8.04 -11.28
N HIS A 30 -16.81 -7.13 -11.91
CA HIS A 30 -16.37 -7.31 -13.30
C HIS A 30 -15.37 -8.46 -13.47
N ILE A 31 -14.42 -8.66 -12.55
CA ILE A 31 -13.51 -9.82 -12.61
C ILE A 31 -14.26 -11.14 -12.37
N THR A 32 -15.30 -11.12 -11.52
CA THR A 32 -16.16 -12.29 -11.30
C THR A 32 -16.98 -12.61 -12.54
N SER A 33 -17.57 -11.60 -13.20
CA SER A 33 -18.29 -11.75 -14.46
C SER A 33 -17.38 -12.24 -15.59
N ALA A 34 -16.16 -11.73 -15.68
CA ALA A 34 -15.16 -12.20 -16.64
C ALA A 34 -14.85 -13.69 -16.45
N SER A 35 -14.62 -14.12 -15.20
CA SER A 35 -14.39 -15.52 -14.86
C SER A 35 -15.59 -16.42 -15.20
N GLN A 36 -16.82 -15.98 -14.92
CA GLN A 36 -18.04 -16.72 -15.29
C GLN A 36 -18.21 -16.88 -16.81
N LYS A 37 -17.72 -15.91 -17.60
CA LYS A 37 -17.71 -15.95 -19.07
C LYS A 37 -16.52 -16.72 -19.66
N GLY A 38 -15.64 -17.29 -18.84
CA GLY A 38 -14.43 -18.00 -19.29
C GLY A 38 -13.30 -17.09 -19.79
N LEU A 39 -13.35 -15.80 -19.46
CA LEU A 39 -12.33 -14.82 -19.84
C LEU A 39 -11.17 -14.88 -18.84
N ASN A 40 -10.15 -15.68 -19.17
CA ASN A 40 -9.00 -15.94 -18.31
C ASN A 40 -7.86 -14.92 -18.49
N ASN A 41 -7.86 -14.13 -19.56
CA ASN A 41 -6.99 -12.98 -19.73
C ASN A 41 -7.84 -11.73 -19.52
N VAL A 42 -7.53 -10.93 -18.50
CA VAL A 42 -8.31 -9.73 -18.17
C VAL A 42 -7.42 -8.51 -18.25
N ILE A 43 -7.78 -7.62 -19.18
CA ILE A 43 -7.08 -6.37 -19.45
C ILE A 43 -7.78 -5.26 -18.68
N LEU A 44 -7.02 -4.55 -17.85
CA LEU A 44 -7.42 -3.30 -17.23
C LEU A 44 -7.02 -2.16 -18.18
N ASP A 45 -8.00 -1.50 -18.77
CA ASP A 45 -7.77 -0.38 -19.66
C ASP A 45 -7.73 0.93 -18.87
N PHE A 46 -6.51 1.45 -18.68
CA PHE A 46 -6.24 2.68 -17.93
C PHE A 46 -6.41 3.96 -18.76
N ARG A 47 -6.68 3.86 -20.07
CA ARG A 47 -6.86 5.04 -20.93
C ARG A 47 -7.85 6.05 -20.34
N PRO A 48 -9.00 5.67 -19.75
CA PRO A 48 -9.96 6.63 -19.20
C PRO A 48 -9.55 7.28 -17.88
N VAL A 49 -8.56 6.74 -17.18
CA VAL A 49 -8.21 7.15 -15.81
C VAL A 49 -7.63 8.57 -15.82
N ASP A 50 -8.31 9.48 -15.12
CA ASP A 50 -7.83 10.82 -14.81
C ASP A 50 -6.90 10.81 -13.59
N HIS A 51 -7.25 10.05 -12.55
CA HIS A 51 -6.47 9.96 -11.32
C HIS A 51 -6.63 8.62 -10.61
N MET A 52 -5.55 8.13 -10.00
CA MET A 52 -5.53 6.95 -9.13
C MET A 52 -4.92 7.35 -7.79
N SER A 53 -5.67 7.18 -6.70
CA SER A 53 -5.17 7.41 -5.34
C SER A 53 -4.45 6.17 -4.79
N SER A 54 -3.84 6.29 -3.61
CA SER A 54 -3.24 5.14 -2.93
C SER A 54 -4.27 4.05 -2.60
N ALA A 55 -5.51 4.44 -2.27
CA ALA A 55 -6.61 3.51 -2.07
C ALA A 55 -6.98 2.77 -3.36
N GLY A 56 -6.91 3.43 -4.52
CA GLY A 56 -7.06 2.76 -5.83
C GLY A 56 -6.02 1.67 -6.05
N THR A 57 -4.78 1.88 -5.57
CA THR A 57 -3.76 0.82 -5.62
C THR A 57 -4.04 -0.33 -4.67
N ASN A 58 -4.69 -0.10 -3.52
CA ASN A 58 -5.18 -1.19 -2.66
C ASN A 58 -6.19 -2.07 -3.40
N VAL A 59 -7.12 -1.45 -4.13
CA VAL A 59 -8.10 -2.16 -4.95
C VAL A 59 -7.40 -3.03 -5.98
N LEU A 60 -6.39 -2.51 -6.69
CA LEU A 60 -5.62 -3.30 -7.66
C LEU A 60 -4.81 -4.43 -7.01
N VAL A 61 -4.21 -4.23 -5.84
CA VAL A 61 -3.51 -5.30 -5.12
C VAL A 61 -4.47 -6.42 -4.75
N LYS A 62 -5.63 -6.10 -4.18
CA LYS A 62 -6.67 -7.08 -3.84
C LYS A 62 -7.20 -7.79 -5.07
N LEU A 63 -7.36 -7.08 -6.18
CA LEU A 63 -7.72 -7.67 -7.47
C LEU A 63 -6.71 -8.72 -7.93
N THR A 64 -5.40 -8.54 -7.72
CA THR A 64 -4.42 -9.59 -8.07
C THR A 64 -4.62 -10.89 -7.27
N ALA A 65 -5.02 -10.79 -6.00
CA ALA A 65 -5.35 -11.95 -5.18
C ALA A 65 -6.61 -12.64 -5.68
N LEU A 66 -7.66 -11.87 -5.99
CA LEU A 66 -8.91 -12.39 -6.52
C LEU A 66 -8.72 -13.03 -7.91
N ALA A 67 -7.97 -12.39 -8.81
CA ALA A 67 -7.65 -12.93 -10.12
C ALA A 67 -6.90 -14.26 -10.03
N LYS A 68 -5.93 -14.38 -9.10
CA LYS A 68 -5.23 -15.64 -8.83
C LYS A 68 -6.19 -16.75 -8.40
N GLN A 69 -7.14 -16.46 -7.52
CA GLN A 69 -8.17 -17.44 -7.10
C GLN A 69 -9.06 -17.87 -8.28
N LYS A 70 -9.38 -16.94 -9.18
CA LYS A 70 -10.16 -17.17 -10.39
C LYS A 70 -9.34 -17.73 -11.56
N LYS A 71 -8.05 -18.01 -11.37
CA LYS A 71 -7.10 -18.45 -12.42
C LYS A 71 -7.03 -17.48 -13.63
N ALA A 72 -7.30 -16.20 -13.40
CA ALA A 72 -7.20 -15.14 -14.39
C ALA A 72 -5.81 -14.48 -14.35
N LYS A 73 -5.30 -14.13 -15.53
CA LYS A 73 -4.11 -13.29 -15.71
C LYS A 73 -4.54 -11.85 -15.90
N LEU A 74 -3.89 -10.93 -15.19
CA LEU A 74 -4.17 -9.50 -15.29
C LEU A 74 -3.16 -8.81 -16.18
N PHE A 75 -3.65 -7.92 -17.03
CA PHE A 75 -2.87 -7.07 -17.90
C PHE A 75 -3.27 -5.61 -17.67
N ALA A 76 -2.34 -4.68 -17.86
CA ALA A 76 -2.64 -3.24 -17.85
C ALA A 76 -2.29 -2.64 -19.20
N TYR A 77 -3.25 -1.95 -19.81
CA TYR A 77 -3.12 -1.28 -21.09
C TYR A 77 -3.34 0.22 -20.96
N GLY A 78 -2.69 1.01 -21.82
CA GLY A 78 -2.94 2.45 -21.92
C GLY A 78 -2.31 3.31 -20.82
N LEU A 79 -1.31 2.79 -20.11
CA LEU A 79 -0.58 3.54 -19.08
C LEU A 79 0.43 4.51 -19.70
N GLY A 80 0.39 5.77 -19.27
CA GLY A 80 1.44 6.75 -19.49
C GLY A 80 2.69 6.46 -18.66
N ASN A 81 3.78 7.17 -18.94
CA ASN A 81 5.10 6.90 -18.34
C ASN A 81 5.07 6.93 -16.81
N ARG A 82 4.47 7.98 -16.21
CA ARG A 82 4.39 8.09 -14.74
C ARG A 82 3.53 7.00 -14.10
N TYR A 83 2.45 6.55 -14.75
CA TYR A 83 1.62 5.47 -14.20
C TYR A 83 2.34 4.13 -14.23
N ARG A 84 3.18 3.86 -15.25
CA ARG A 84 4.06 2.68 -15.26
C ARG A 84 5.07 2.70 -14.11
N GLU A 85 5.59 3.89 -13.80
CA GLU A 85 6.48 4.10 -12.66
C GLU A 85 5.74 3.87 -11.34
N ILE A 86 4.51 4.38 -11.19
CA ILE A 86 3.67 4.15 -10.00
C ILE A 86 3.36 2.65 -9.82
N LEU A 87 3.01 1.93 -10.89
CA LEU A 87 2.80 0.48 -10.85
C LEU A 87 4.09 -0.28 -10.48
N THR A 88 5.25 0.26 -10.82
CA THR A 88 6.54 -0.32 -10.44
C THR A 88 6.89 0.00 -8.99
N LEU A 89 6.65 1.24 -8.56
CA LEU A 89 6.89 1.73 -7.20
C LEU A 89 6.06 0.96 -6.18
N THR A 90 4.77 0.76 -6.46
CA THR A 90 3.83 -0.03 -5.66
C THR A 90 4.01 -1.56 -5.79
N GLY A 91 4.86 -2.01 -6.73
CA GLY A 91 5.07 -3.43 -7.00
C GLY A 91 3.89 -4.13 -7.70
N LEU A 92 2.85 -3.41 -8.12
CA LEU A 92 1.72 -3.94 -8.89
C LEU A 92 2.17 -4.61 -10.19
N ASN A 93 3.29 -4.16 -10.79
CA ASN A 93 3.91 -4.78 -11.95
C ASN A 93 4.38 -6.24 -11.75
N LYS A 94 4.34 -6.76 -10.52
CA LYS A 94 4.60 -8.17 -10.21
C LYS A 94 3.36 -9.06 -10.38
N GLY A 95 2.17 -8.49 -10.31
CA GLY A 95 0.89 -9.21 -10.46
C GLY A 95 0.08 -8.81 -11.68
N ILE A 96 0.38 -7.65 -12.27
CA ILE A 96 -0.30 -7.10 -13.45
C ILE A 96 0.73 -6.89 -14.55
N VAL A 97 0.54 -7.56 -15.69
CA VAL A 97 1.47 -7.50 -16.82
C VAL A 97 1.20 -6.24 -17.63
N LEU A 98 2.20 -5.38 -17.78
CA LEU A 98 2.10 -4.21 -18.64
C LEU A 98 2.10 -4.65 -20.11
N VAL A 99 1.11 -4.18 -20.88
CA VAL A 99 0.99 -4.40 -22.32
C VAL A 99 0.83 -3.06 -23.05
N ASP A 100 1.63 -2.89 -24.09
CA ASP A 100 1.58 -1.76 -25.00
C ASP A 100 2.25 -2.11 -26.33
N ASP A 101 2.09 -1.23 -27.31
CA ASP A 101 2.55 -1.40 -28.69
C ASP A 101 4.08 -1.61 -28.80
N ASN A 102 4.85 -1.16 -27.78
CA ASN A 102 6.32 -1.28 -27.72
C ASN A 102 6.80 -2.36 -26.73
N SER A 103 5.88 -3.08 -26.08
CA SER A 103 6.25 -4.05 -25.05
C SER A 103 6.67 -5.37 -25.69
N GLU A 104 7.83 -5.90 -25.31
CA GLU A 104 8.26 -7.27 -25.68
C GLU A 104 7.21 -8.33 -25.28
N LYS A 105 6.26 -7.96 -24.40
CA LYS A 105 5.18 -8.79 -23.88
C LYS A 105 3.86 -8.66 -24.64
N ALA A 106 3.80 -7.87 -25.72
CA ALA A 106 2.63 -7.78 -26.59
C ALA A 106 2.19 -9.15 -27.10
N GLY A 107 3.16 -10.07 -27.35
CA GLY A 107 2.89 -11.46 -27.76
C GLY A 107 2.21 -12.36 -26.71
N LEU A 108 1.88 -11.86 -25.52
CA LEU A 108 1.06 -12.58 -24.54
C LEU A 108 -0.43 -12.57 -24.85
N LEU A 109 -0.86 -11.66 -25.73
CA LEU A 109 -2.23 -11.58 -26.25
C LEU A 109 -2.20 -11.86 -27.76
N PRO A 110 -3.28 -12.44 -28.33
CA PRO A 110 -3.40 -12.59 -29.78
C PRO A 110 -3.33 -11.21 -30.47
N GLU A 111 -2.54 -11.12 -31.55
CA GLU A 111 -2.30 -9.85 -32.27
C GLU A 111 -3.61 -9.17 -32.72
N ALA A 112 -4.57 -9.94 -33.23
CA ALA A 112 -5.88 -9.44 -33.63
C ALA A 112 -6.66 -8.80 -32.46
N GLU A 113 -6.64 -9.43 -31.28
CA GLU A 113 -7.30 -8.88 -30.08
C GLU A 113 -6.60 -7.60 -29.61
N PHE A 114 -5.28 -7.52 -29.76
CA PHE A 114 -4.50 -6.33 -29.39
C PHE A 114 -4.78 -5.14 -30.34
N ILE A 115 -4.92 -5.40 -31.65
CA ILE A 115 -5.35 -4.38 -32.62
C ILE A 115 -6.76 -3.88 -32.28
N GLU A 116 -7.70 -4.78 -31.99
CA GLU A 116 -9.06 -4.42 -31.61
C GLU A 116 -9.10 -3.58 -30.33
N LEU A 117 -8.31 -3.94 -29.31
CA LEU A 117 -8.13 -3.16 -28.09
C LEU A 117 -7.70 -1.71 -28.38
N GLY A 118 -6.74 -1.53 -29.28
CA GLY A 118 -6.24 -0.22 -29.70
C GLY A 118 -7.29 0.64 -30.40
N GLN A 119 -8.22 0.01 -31.11
CA GLN A 119 -9.31 0.67 -31.86
C GLN A 119 -10.55 0.98 -31.01
N MET A 120 -10.67 0.40 -29.80
CA MET A 120 -11.78 0.71 -28.89
C MET A 120 -11.88 2.21 -28.62
N ASN A 121 -13.05 2.79 -28.88
CA ASN A 121 -13.31 4.20 -28.60
C ASN A 121 -13.50 4.42 -27.10
N VAL A 122 -12.45 4.91 -26.45
CA VAL A 122 -12.46 5.27 -25.03
C VAL A 122 -11.95 6.69 -24.84
N ARG A 123 -12.54 7.40 -23.88
CA ARG A 123 -12.01 8.70 -23.43
C ARG A 123 -10.58 8.51 -22.95
N ARG A 124 -9.71 9.49 -23.24
CA ARG A 124 -8.38 9.59 -22.62
C ARG A 124 -8.46 10.49 -21.39
N GLY A 125 -8.14 9.92 -20.24
CA GLY A 125 -7.99 10.65 -18.98
C GLY A 125 -6.60 11.27 -18.86
N LYS A 126 -6.46 12.18 -17.89
CA LYS A 126 -5.22 12.93 -17.64
C LYS A 126 -4.09 12.06 -17.10
N GLN A 127 -4.40 10.95 -16.41
CA GLN A 127 -3.43 10.16 -15.65
C GLN A 127 -2.51 11.04 -14.79
N SER A 128 -3.13 11.92 -14.00
CA SER A 128 -2.45 12.80 -13.06
C SER A 128 -1.72 11.99 -11.99
N ASP A 129 -0.45 12.30 -11.76
CA ASP A 129 0.38 11.76 -10.69
C ASP A 129 0.42 12.67 -9.44
N ALA A 130 -0.49 13.65 -9.36
CA ALA A 130 -0.62 14.50 -8.18
C ALA A 130 -0.70 13.67 -6.89
N GLY A 131 0.05 14.11 -5.87
CA GLY A 131 0.13 13.43 -4.58
C GLY A 131 1.10 12.24 -4.51
N TRP A 132 1.50 11.65 -5.64
CA TRP A 132 2.41 10.51 -5.65
C TRP A 132 3.87 10.92 -5.39
N ALA A 133 4.59 10.03 -4.71
CA ALA A 133 6.03 10.12 -4.60
C ALA A 133 6.72 10.13 -5.98
N PRO A 134 7.91 10.77 -6.08
CA PRO A 134 8.74 10.67 -7.28
C PRO A 134 9.15 9.21 -7.53
N LYS A 135 9.67 8.94 -8.73
CA LYS A 135 10.24 7.61 -9.03
C LYS A 135 11.38 7.30 -8.05
N VAL A 136 11.24 6.23 -7.28
CA VAL A 136 12.26 5.74 -6.35
C VAL A 136 12.57 4.28 -6.68
N GLU A 137 13.80 4.01 -7.14
CA GLU A 137 14.29 2.63 -7.34
C GLU A 137 14.90 2.06 -6.06
N LYS A 138 15.68 2.89 -5.37
CA LYS A 138 16.27 2.60 -4.06
C LYS A 138 16.27 3.86 -3.22
N LEU A 139 15.99 3.69 -1.93
CA LEU A 139 16.11 4.73 -0.92
C LEU A 139 17.57 5.16 -0.80
N LYS A 140 17.76 6.47 -0.65
CA LYS A 140 19.06 7.10 -0.42
C LYS A 140 18.96 7.92 0.85
N VAL A 141 19.65 7.50 1.91
CA VAL A 141 19.64 8.21 3.19
C VAL A 141 20.59 9.40 3.09
N THR A 142 20.02 10.59 2.92
CA THR A 142 20.75 11.87 2.86
C THR A 142 20.76 12.61 4.19
N GLU A 143 19.84 12.28 5.09
CA GLU A 143 19.69 12.92 6.40
C GLU A 143 19.63 11.85 7.49
N ARG A 144 20.23 12.15 8.65
CA ARG A 144 20.15 11.32 9.85
C ARG A 144 19.58 12.14 11.01
N PRO A 145 18.27 12.08 11.25
CA PRO A 145 17.65 12.82 12.34
C PRO A 145 18.26 12.49 13.70
N LYS A 146 18.31 13.48 14.59
CA LYS A 146 18.89 13.30 15.92
C LYS A 146 18.15 12.21 16.69
N GLY A 147 18.90 11.26 17.24
CA GLY A 147 18.35 10.15 18.03
C GLY A 147 17.94 8.91 17.22
N ALA A 148 17.89 8.99 15.89
CA ALA A 148 17.59 7.85 15.03
C ALA A 148 18.84 7.00 14.77
N PHE A 149 18.71 5.67 14.79
CA PHE A 149 19.78 4.77 14.35
C PHE A 149 19.97 4.78 12.83
N THR A 150 18.90 5.05 12.06
CA THR A 150 18.89 5.12 10.58
C THR A 150 19.36 3.84 9.84
N MET A 151 19.26 2.67 10.49
CA MET A 151 19.68 1.41 9.88
C MET A 151 18.61 0.83 8.95
N ASN A 152 19.03 -0.11 8.10
CA ASN A 152 18.16 -0.88 7.19
C ASN A 152 17.28 -0.03 6.26
N MET A 153 17.72 1.18 5.92
CA MET A 153 17.04 2.09 4.98
C MET A 153 17.87 2.34 3.73
N ASP A 154 19.14 2.71 3.87
CA ASP A 154 19.97 3.11 2.73
C ASP A 154 20.17 1.97 1.72
N ASN A 155 20.11 2.30 0.43
CA ASN A 155 20.23 1.37 -0.69
C ASN A 155 19.21 0.21 -0.66
N ARG A 156 18.12 0.34 0.10
CA ARG A 156 16.97 -0.59 0.06
C ARG A 156 15.97 -0.16 -1.01
N ARG A 157 15.34 -1.13 -1.63
CA ARG A 157 14.15 -0.88 -2.47
C ARG A 157 12.93 -0.69 -1.57
N VAL A 158 11.94 0.08 -2.00
CA VAL A 158 10.60 -0.02 -1.42
C VAL A 158 9.91 -1.30 -1.90
N ILE A 159 9.06 -1.88 -1.07
CA ILE A 159 8.39 -3.16 -1.36
C ILE A 159 6.89 -3.10 -1.09
N GLY A 160 6.11 -3.58 -2.04
CA GLY A 160 4.67 -3.78 -1.91
C GLY A 160 4.34 -5.18 -1.43
N GLN A 161 3.06 -5.45 -1.26
CA GLN A 161 2.51 -6.71 -0.75
C GLN A 161 2.86 -7.89 -1.67
N LEU A 162 2.95 -7.67 -2.99
CA LEU A 162 3.32 -8.72 -3.95
C LEU A 162 4.78 -9.18 -3.85
N GLN A 163 5.58 -8.52 -3.01
CA GLN A 163 6.98 -8.87 -2.74
C GLN A 163 7.18 -9.52 -1.36
N GLY A 164 6.14 -9.58 -0.52
CA GLY A 164 6.18 -10.20 0.81
C GLY A 164 5.92 -11.71 0.81
N PHE A 165 6.25 -12.35 1.93
CA PHE A 165 6.19 -13.80 2.14
C PHE A 165 4.85 -14.31 2.68
N GLY A 166 4.40 -13.80 3.83
CA GLY A 166 3.25 -14.34 4.59
C GLY A 166 1.89 -14.13 3.92
N PRO A 167 0.76 -14.56 4.51
CA PRO A 167 -0.57 -14.25 4.00
C PRO A 167 -0.77 -12.74 3.84
N MET A 168 -1.62 -12.33 2.89
CA MET A 168 -2.00 -10.93 2.76
C MET A 168 -3.06 -10.61 3.79
N TRP A 169 -2.79 -9.63 4.63
CA TRP A 169 -3.71 -9.10 5.63
C TRP A 169 -4.14 -7.71 5.24
N GLU A 170 -5.44 -7.45 5.36
CA GLU A 170 -5.97 -6.10 5.47
C GLU A 170 -6.42 -5.90 6.91
N LYS A 171 -5.91 -4.86 7.57
CA LYS A 171 -6.36 -4.40 8.89
C LYS A 171 -6.84 -2.97 8.74
N THR A 172 -8.11 -2.75 9.06
CA THR A 172 -8.73 -1.43 8.99
C THR A 172 -9.16 -1.04 10.39
N TYR A 173 -8.65 0.10 10.87
CA TYR A 173 -9.01 0.75 12.13
C TYR A 173 -9.77 2.03 11.79
N TRP A 174 -10.80 2.36 12.54
CA TRP A 174 -11.52 3.62 12.30
C TRP A 174 -12.05 4.26 13.58
N LEU A 175 -12.15 5.58 13.53
CA LEU A 175 -12.78 6.47 14.50
C LEU A 175 -13.95 7.17 13.78
N THR A 176 -15.11 7.23 14.42
CA THR A 176 -16.30 7.90 13.89
C THR A 176 -16.50 9.22 14.61
N ILE A 177 -16.41 10.33 13.87
CA ILE A 177 -16.60 11.68 14.39
C ILE A 177 -17.98 12.16 13.96
N LYS A 178 -18.81 12.59 14.91
CA LYS A 178 -20.16 13.14 14.65
C LYS A 178 -20.28 14.62 15.01
N GLU A 179 -19.24 15.15 15.62
CA GLU A 179 -19.15 16.52 16.09
C GLU A 179 -19.18 17.47 14.89
N PRO A 180 -20.16 18.40 14.83
CA PRO A 180 -20.30 19.30 13.72
C PRO A 180 -19.15 20.32 13.68
N GLY A 181 -18.75 20.73 12.48
CA GLY A 181 -17.77 21.80 12.26
C GLY A 181 -16.31 21.34 12.16
N ILE A 182 -16.00 20.07 12.49
CA ILE A 182 -14.69 19.48 12.20
C ILE A 182 -14.65 19.15 10.70
N LYS A 183 -13.61 19.64 10.00
CA LYS A 183 -13.44 19.37 8.57
C LYS A 183 -12.53 18.18 8.33
N PRO A 184 -12.80 17.35 7.30
CA PRO A 184 -11.93 16.24 6.92
C PRO A 184 -10.46 16.64 6.69
N GLU A 185 -10.22 17.77 6.05
CA GLU A 185 -8.86 18.25 5.74
C GLU A 185 -8.10 18.65 7.00
N ASP A 186 -8.79 19.20 8.00
CA ASP A 186 -8.19 19.60 9.28
C ASP A 186 -7.80 18.37 10.10
N ILE A 187 -8.56 17.27 10.00
CA ILE A 187 -8.21 15.99 10.63
C ILE A 187 -6.93 15.43 10.02
N ILE A 188 -6.83 15.36 8.69
CA ILE A 188 -5.63 14.85 8.01
C ILE A 188 -4.42 15.70 8.33
N ARG A 189 -4.58 17.03 8.36
CA ARG A 189 -3.52 17.94 8.78
C ARG A 189 -3.07 17.67 10.22
N ALA A 190 -4.00 17.54 11.16
CA ALA A 190 -3.68 17.22 12.55
C ALA A 190 -2.92 15.89 12.67
N MET A 191 -3.34 14.85 11.93
CA MET A 191 -2.64 13.57 11.91
C MET A 191 -1.21 13.66 11.37
N GLN A 192 -0.93 14.55 10.41
CA GLN A 192 0.40 14.77 9.88
C GLN A 192 1.28 15.60 10.83
N GLU A 193 0.75 16.72 11.34
CA GLU A 193 1.49 17.65 12.21
C GLU A 193 1.81 17.02 13.57
N HIS A 194 0.85 16.30 14.15
CA HIS A 194 0.98 15.65 15.46
C HIS A 194 1.34 14.16 15.35
N PHE A 195 1.82 13.71 14.18
CA PHE A 195 2.06 12.28 13.92
C PHE A 195 2.92 11.62 14.99
N LEU A 196 3.96 12.31 15.49
CA LEU A 196 4.88 11.79 16.51
C LEU A 196 4.25 11.76 17.91
N GLU A 197 3.42 12.74 18.23
CA GLU A 197 2.74 12.86 19.53
C GLU A 197 1.68 11.77 19.71
N PHE A 198 1.10 11.30 18.60
CA PHE A 198 0.11 10.23 18.61
C PHE A 198 0.70 8.82 18.70
N GLN A 199 2.03 8.66 18.63
CA GLN A 199 2.65 7.34 18.69
C GLN A 199 2.79 6.85 20.14
N PRO A 200 2.64 5.53 20.38
CA PRO A 200 2.91 4.96 21.69
C PRO A 200 4.42 5.01 21.99
N SER A 201 4.77 5.07 23.29
CA SER A 201 6.15 5.26 23.78
C SER A 201 7.17 4.19 23.35
N GLU A 202 6.69 3.03 22.93
CA GLU A 202 7.48 1.87 22.51
C GLU A 202 8.06 2.01 21.09
N ASN A 203 7.51 2.92 20.28
CA ASN A 203 7.95 3.21 18.92
C ASN A 203 8.45 4.64 18.78
N SER A 204 9.72 4.79 18.38
CA SER A 204 10.29 6.09 18.08
C SER A 204 10.32 6.31 16.58
N PHE A 205 9.61 7.33 16.12
CA PHE A 205 9.58 7.76 14.73
C PHE A 205 10.43 9.02 14.57
N HIS A 206 11.20 9.07 13.49
CA HIS A 206 12.13 10.16 13.23
C HIS A 206 12.01 10.59 11.76
N PRO A 207 11.12 11.55 11.44
CA PRO A 207 11.00 12.09 10.09
C PRO A 207 12.25 12.87 9.70
N THR A 208 12.53 13.00 8.41
CA THR A 208 13.51 13.97 7.90
C THR A 208 13.05 15.39 8.20
N SER A 209 13.94 16.36 8.02
CA SER A 209 13.67 17.80 8.16
C SER A 209 12.52 18.31 7.30
N LYS A 210 12.10 17.55 6.28
CA LYS A 210 10.97 17.86 5.39
C LYS A 210 9.65 17.27 5.86
N GLY A 211 9.62 16.54 6.98
CA GLY A 211 8.40 16.01 7.57
C GLY A 211 7.73 14.94 6.71
N ILE A 212 6.40 14.94 6.70
CA ILE A 212 5.57 14.01 5.92
C ILE A 212 5.30 14.64 4.55
N ALA A 213 6.15 14.33 3.57
CA ALA A 213 6.02 14.80 2.19
C ALA A 213 6.34 13.67 1.20
N PRO A 214 5.72 13.61 0.00
CA PRO A 214 5.91 12.50 -0.94
C PRO A 214 7.39 12.24 -1.27
N GLY A 215 7.83 11.00 -1.08
CA GLY A 215 9.22 10.55 -1.27
C GLY A 215 10.13 10.72 -0.04
N GLU A 216 9.70 11.43 1.00
CA GLU A 216 10.48 11.59 2.23
C GLU A 216 10.44 10.34 3.11
N MET A 217 11.45 10.20 3.96
CA MET A 217 11.63 9.03 4.83
C MET A 217 11.29 9.36 6.28
N ILE A 218 10.76 8.36 6.98
CA ILE A 218 10.55 8.39 8.42
C ILE A 218 11.25 7.17 8.98
N PHE A 219 12.29 7.37 9.79
CA PHE A 219 13.02 6.27 10.43
C PHE A 219 12.23 5.76 11.64
N ILE A 220 12.30 4.45 11.89
CA ILE A 220 11.56 3.79 12.96
C ILE A 220 12.53 2.95 13.77
N ASP A 221 12.60 3.24 15.06
CA ASP A 221 13.34 2.45 16.03
C ASP A 221 12.36 1.89 17.06
N SER A 222 12.05 0.59 16.93
CA SER A 222 11.05 -0.10 17.75
C SER A 222 11.70 -1.07 18.72
N LYS A 223 11.20 -1.10 19.96
CA LYS A 223 11.59 -2.12 20.95
C LYS A 223 10.67 -3.33 20.83
N THR A 224 11.21 -4.49 20.46
CA THR A 224 10.47 -5.75 20.42
C THR A 224 11.00 -6.72 21.47
N PRO A 225 10.29 -7.81 21.79
CA PRO A 225 10.83 -8.88 22.63
C PRO A 225 12.13 -9.50 22.09
N GLY A 226 12.39 -9.40 20.78
CA GLY A 226 13.63 -9.85 20.13
C GLY A 226 14.77 -8.81 20.12
N GLY A 227 14.56 -7.67 20.79
CA GLY A 227 15.49 -6.53 20.80
C GLY A 227 15.09 -5.41 19.84
N ILE A 228 15.99 -4.46 19.61
CA ILE A 228 15.71 -3.30 18.76
C ILE A 228 15.56 -3.71 17.31
N VAL A 229 14.54 -3.17 16.65
CA VAL A 229 14.38 -3.17 15.19
C VAL A 229 14.56 -1.72 14.72
N SER A 230 15.59 -1.46 13.92
CA SER A 230 15.80 -0.17 13.27
C SER A 230 15.54 -0.29 11.77
N THR A 231 14.62 0.53 11.26
CA THR A 231 14.16 0.56 9.87
C THR A 231 13.52 1.92 9.56
N GLY A 232 12.47 1.95 8.74
CA GLY A 232 11.67 3.14 8.47
C GLY A 232 10.57 2.88 7.45
N VAL A 233 9.99 3.97 6.97
CA VAL A 233 9.03 4.01 5.87
C VAL A 233 9.34 5.18 4.95
N MET A 234 8.78 5.16 3.75
CA MET A 234 8.78 6.29 2.81
C MET A 234 7.34 6.75 2.59
N VAL A 235 7.12 8.06 2.54
CA VAL A 235 5.82 8.62 2.17
C VAL A 235 5.55 8.33 0.69
N LEU A 236 4.56 7.51 0.41
CA LEU A 236 4.19 7.06 -0.93
C LEU A 236 3.23 8.03 -1.63
N TYR A 237 2.28 8.57 -0.87
CA TYR A 237 1.18 9.36 -1.41
C TYR A 237 0.66 10.35 -0.36
N ILE A 238 0.25 11.55 -0.78
CA ILE A 238 -0.49 12.53 0.03
C ILE A 238 -1.51 13.27 -0.86
N ASP A 239 -2.72 13.44 -0.36
CA ASP A 239 -3.70 14.44 -0.83
C ASP A 239 -4.37 15.13 0.37
N ASP A 240 -5.46 15.85 0.14
CA ASP A 240 -6.24 16.56 1.17
C ASP A 240 -7.07 15.61 2.06
N ARG A 241 -7.22 14.34 1.66
CA ARG A 241 -8.05 13.35 2.34
C ARG A 241 -7.27 12.15 2.85
N SER A 242 -5.99 12.02 2.54
CA SER A 242 -5.19 10.85 2.89
C SER A 242 -3.67 11.06 2.79
N PHE A 243 -2.93 10.22 3.50
CA PHE A 243 -1.50 10.00 3.26
C PHE A 243 -1.13 8.54 3.48
N THR A 244 -0.10 8.06 2.78
CA THR A 244 0.29 6.65 2.76
C THR A 244 1.78 6.48 2.99
N PHE A 245 2.16 5.52 3.83
CA PHE A 245 3.54 5.11 4.03
C PHE A 245 3.80 3.73 3.44
N MET A 246 4.91 3.58 2.71
CA MET A 246 5.36 2.31 2.13
C MET A 246 6.65 1.83 2.77
N THR A 247 6.81 0.51 2.88
CA THR A 247 7.92 -0.08 3.63
C THR A 247 9.15 -0.37 2.75
N PRO A 248 10.37 -0.28 3.31
CA PRO A 248 11.60 -0.70 2.65
C PRO A 248 11.80 -2.21 2.71
N GLN A 249 12.66 -2.72 1.83
CA GLN A 249 13.13 -4.10 1.87
C GLN A 249 13.78 -4.43 3.21
N GLY A 250 13.25 -5.46 3.88
CA GLY A 250 13.73 -5.92 5.18
C GLY A 250 12.92 -5.40 6.36
N HIS A 251 12.00 -4.46 6.16
CA HIS A 251 11.01 -4.06 7.16
C HIS A 251 10.15 -5.27 7.60
N PRO A 252 9.60 -5.32 8.84
CA PRO A 252 8.73 -6.43 9.25
C PRO A 252 7.58 -6.73 8.27
N GLU A 253 6.93 -5.69 7.78
CA GLU A 253 5.88 -5.75 6.76
C GLU A 253 6.38 -5.39 5.35
N ALA A 254 5.81 -6.06 4.35
CA ALA A 254 5.89 -5.71 2.94
C ALA A 254 4.53 -5.17 2.49
N GLY A 255 4.47 -3.88 2.17
CA GLY A 255 3.22 -3.21 1.83
C GLY A 255 3.20 -1.75 2.26
N TRP A 256 2.01 -1.25 2.55
CA TRP A 256 1.83 0.13 2.98
C TRP A 256 0.65 0.26 3.94
N ILE A 257 0.64 1.41 4.62
CA ILE A 257 -0.43 1.85 5.51
C ILE A 257 -0.93 3.21 5.07
N THR A 258 -2.25 3.36 4.99
CA THR A 258 -2.92 4.59 4.56
C THR A 258 -3.74 5.16 5.71
N PHE A 259 -3.57 6.44 5.96
CA PHE A 259 -4.38 7.25 6.86
C PHE A 259 -5.30 8.06 5.98
N SER A 260 -6.61 8.01 6.21
CA SER A 260 -7.59 8.65 5.34
C SER A 260 -8.82 9.11 6.10
N VAL A 261 -9.55 10.05 5.51
CA VAL A 261 -10.87 10.48 6.00
C VAL A 261 -11.92 10.25 4.91
N GLU A 262 -13.02 9.64 5.29
CA GLU A 262 -14.20 9.45 4.46
C GLU A 262 -15.35 10.24 5.08
N GLU A 263 -15.95 11.14 4.30
CA GLU A 263 -17.12 11.88 4.73
C GLU A 263 -18.39 11.08 4.40
N ARG A 264 -19.26 10.94 5.39
CA ARG A 264 -20.56 10.26 5.29
C ARG A 264 -21.66 11.26 5.55
N SER A 265 -22.91 10.84 5.32
CA SER A 265 -24.08 11.72 5.45
C SER A 265 -24.21 12.44 6.79
N ASP A 266 -23.74 11.84 7.88
CA ASP A 266 -23.90 12.32 9.26
C ASP A 266 -22.63 12.21 10.12
N SER A 267 -21.50 11.84 9.51
CA SER A 267 -20.27 11.54 10.24
C SER A 267 -19.04 11.60 9.35
N ILE A 268 -17.87 11.76 9.98
CA ILE A 268 -16.57 11.58 9.33
C ILE A 268 -15.95 10.29 9.86
N HIS A 269 -15.59 9.40 8.95
CA HIS A 269 -14.84 8.19 9.26
C HIS A 269 -13.35 8.44 9.03
N VAL A 270 -12.60 8.56 10.13
CA VAL A 270 -11.14 8.58 10.09
C VAL A 270 -10.65 7.14 10.09
N GLN A 271 -9.79 6.79 9.15
CA GLN A 271 -9.37 5.42 8.92
C GLN A 271 -7.85 5.30 8.90
N ILE A 272 -7.34 4.22 9.50
CA ILE A 272 -5.99 3.70 9.27
C ILE A 272 -6.14 2.31 8.66
N GLN A 273 -5.63 2.12 7.44
CA GLN A 273 -5.72 0.84 6.73
C GLN A 273 -4.33 0.35 6.34
N GLY A 274 -3.92 -0.78 6.92
CA GLY A 274 -2.75 -1.53 6.50
C GLY A 274 -3.13 -2.65 5.55
N LEU A 275 -2.52 -2.69 4.37
CA LEU A 275 -2.59 -3.82 3.44
C LEU A 275 -1.17 -4.37 3.27
N VAL A 276 -0.91 -5.55 3.81
CA VAL A 276 0.47 -6.01 4.03
C VAL A 276 0.60 -7.53 3.95
N ARG A 277 1.82 -7.99 3.68
CA ARG A 277 2.28 -9.36 4.01
C ARG A 277 3.44 -9.24 5.00
N ALA A 278 3.71 -10.27 5.80
CA ALA A 278 5.01 -10.37 6.46
C ALA A 278 6.12 -10.39 5.39
N SER A 279 7.22 -9.67 5.60
CA SER A 279 8.28 -9.56 4.58
C SER A 279 9.01 -10.86 4.32
N ASP A 280 9.21 -11.68 5.35
CA ASP A 280 10.00 -12.91 5.31
C ASP A 280 9.49 -13.97 6.31
N PRO A 281 9.98 -15.21 6.25
CA PRO A 281 9.53 -16.28 7.15
C PRO A 281 9.76 -16.03 8.63
N PHE A 282 10.83 -15.32 9.01
CA PHE A 282 11.10 -15.01 10.41
C PHE A 282 10.05 -14.04 10.95
N PHE A 283 9.74 -12.98 10.19
CA PHE A 283 8.70 -12.05 10.58
C PHE A 283 7.30 -12.68 10.58
N GLU A 284 7.01 -13.61 9.66
CA GLU A 284 5.72 -14.34 9.67
C GLU A 284 5.52 -15.11 10.99
N VAL A 285 6.55 -15.81 11.46
CA VAL A 285 6.51 -16.49 12.77
C VAL A 285 6.35 -15.47 13.90
N ALA A 286 7.12 -14.38 13.88
CA ALA A 286 7.03 -13.34 14.90
C ALA A 286 5.63 -12.67 14.96
N PHE A 287 5.01 -12.41 13.80
CA PHE A 287 3.65 -11.87 13.71
C PHE A 287 2.61 -12.82 14.28
N THR A 288 2.77 -14.12 14.04
CA THR A 288 1.89 -15.15 14.57
C THR A 288 1.95 -15.23 16.10
N ILE A 289 3.13 -15.06 16.69
CA ILE A 289 3.32 -15.15 18.15
C ILE A 289 2.84 -13.88 18.86
N ALA A 290 3.28 -12.70 18.41
CA ALA A 290 3.03 -11.44 19.14
C ALA A 290 2.91 -10.20 18.25
N GLY A 291 3.58 -10.17 17.09
CA GLY A 291 3.67 -8.97 16.26
C GLY A 291 2.32 -8.43 15.80
N SER A 292 1.33 -9.30 15.54
CA SER A 292 0.01 -8.82 15.11
C SER A 292 -0.69 -8.00 16.19
N LYS A 293 -0.62 -8.43 17.45
CA LYS A 293 -1.23 -7.73 18.58
C LYS A 293 -0.53 -6.40 18.85
N PHE A 294 0.79 -6.36 18.70
CA PHE A 294 1.57 -5.14 18.87
C PHE A 294 1.16 -4.05 17.87
N GLN A 295 0.99 -4.40 16.59
CA GLN A 295 0.46 -3.48 15.59
C GLN A 295 -0.97 -3.03 15.86
N GLU A 296 -1.82 -3.96 16.28
CA GLU A 296 -3.22 -3.65 16.61
C GLU A 296 -3.31 -2.65 17.76
N TYR A 297 -2.42 -2.74 18.74
CA TYR A 297 -2.28 -1.76 19.81
C TYR A 297 -1.83 -0.39 19.29
N ILE A 298 -0.77 -0.34 18.46
CA ILE A 298 -0.21 0.92 17.94
C ILE A 298 -1.27 1.74 17.21
N TRP A 299 -1.96 1.14 16.24
CA TRP A 299 -2.89 1.90 15.40
C TRP A 299 -4.18 2.29 16.10
N LYS A 300 -4.63 1.48 17.08
CA LYS A 300 -5.71 1.91 17.98
C LYS A 300 -5.27 3.09 18.84
N HIS A 301 -4.07 3.04 19.41
CA HIS A 301 -3.53 4.14 20.21
C HIS A 301 -3.43 5.44 19.42
N VAL A 302 -2.97 5.40 18.16
CA VAL A 302 -2.92 6.59 17.30
C VAL A 302 -4.31 7.22 17.12
N LEU A 303 -5.35 6.42 16.86
CA LEU A 303 -6.71 6.94 16.71
C LEU A 303 -7.31 7.43 18.04
N SER A 304 -7.03 6.75 19.16
CA SER A 304 -7.44 7.22 20.49
C SER A 304 -6.76 8.55 20.86
N SER A 305 -5.48 8.72 20.52
CA SER A 305 -4.74 9.97 20.71
C SER A 305 -5.31 11.09 19.85
N LEU A 306 -5.69 10.80 18.59
CA LEU A 306 -6.41 11.75 17.74
C LEU A 306 -7.78 12.12 18.32
N ALA A 307 -8.54 11.16 18.84
CA ALA A 307 -9.84 11.42 19.44
C ALA A 307 -9.72 12.36 20.65
N SER A 308 -8.73 12.11 21.51
CA SER A 308 -8.39 12.97 22.65
C SER A 308 -7.98 14.38 22.21
N TYR A 309 -7.14 14.49 21.17
CA TYR A 309 -6.71 15.78 20.61
C TYR A 309 -7.88 16.61 20.07
N LEU A 310 -8.82 15.97 19.37
CA LEU A 310 -9.99 16.63 18.79
C LEU A 310 -11.11 16.88 19.82
N GLY A 311 -11.02 16.32 21.02
CA GLY A 311 -12.07 16.42 22.05
C GLY A 311 -13.34 15.65 21.71
N VAL A 312 -13.23 14.55 20.96
CA VAL A 312 -14.35 13.71 20.51
C VAL A 312 -14.38 12.37 21.25
N GLU A 313 -15.49 11.63 21.15
CA GLU A 313 -15.62 10.31 21.78
C GLU A 313 -14.60 9.30 21.22
N ASP A 314 -13.87 8.61 22.09
CA ASP A 314 -13.03 7.46 21.70
C ASP A 314 -13.92 6.23 21.43
N ASN A 315 -14.33 6.08 20.18
CA ASN A 315 -15.12 4.96 19.67
C ASN A 315 -14.33 4.08 18.68
N VAL A 316 -13.00 3.95 18.88
CA VAL A 316 -12.12 3.25 17.94
C VAL A 316 -12.51 1.79 17.73
N GLN A 317 -12.69 1.42 16.46
CA GLN A 317 -13.04 0.07 16.02
C GLN A 317 -11.97 -0.50 15.10
N MET A 318 -11.97 -1.83 14.94
CA MET A 318 -11.05 -2.53 14.04
C MET A 318 -11.71 -3.76 13.42
N LYS A 319 -11.43 -3.98 12.14
CA LYS A 319 -11.70 -5.20 11.40
C LYS A 319 -10.45 -5.67 10.71
N LYS A 320 -10.32 -6.98 10.53
CA LYS A 320 -9.26 -7.56 9.71
C LYS A 320 -9.76 -8.74 8.91
N TYR A 321 -9.23 -8.90 7.71
CA TYR A 321 -9.45 -10.08 6.89
C TYR A 321 -8.20 -10.38 6.05
N ARG A 322 -8.21 -11.53 5.38
CA ARG A 322 -7.11 -11.95 4.51
C ARG A 322 -7.56 -12.00 3.06
N PRO A 323 -7.20 -11.01 2.22
CA PRO A 323 -7.41 -11.10 0.78
C PRO A 323 -6.74 -12.32 0.15
N ALA A 324 -5.65 -12.81 0.74
CA ALA A 324 -4.95 -14.00 0.29
C ALA A 324 -4.33 -14.78 1.46
N ILE A 325 -4.49 -16.11 1.46
CA ILE A 325 -4.03 -16.99 2.55
C ILE A 325 -2.71 -17.70 2.24
N ASP A 326 -2.19 -17.57 1.02
CA ASP A 326 -1.03 -18.31 0.55
C ASP A 326 0.28 -17.76 1.10
N LEU A 327 1.27 -18.65 1.31
CA LEU A 327 2.65 -18.28 1.57
C LEU A 327 3.42 -18.20 0.25
N GLN A 328 4.15 -17.10 0.03
CA GLN A 328 4.97 -16.90 -1.16
C GLN A 328 6.40 -17.41 -0.93
N TRP A 329 6.61 -18.73 -1.00
CA TRP A 329 7.92 -19.35 -0.79
C TRP A 329 9.04 -18.81 -1.69
N SER A 330 8.72 -18.34 -2.89
CA SER A 330 9.68 -17.65 -3.78
C SER A 330 10.24 -16.35 -3.18
N LYS A 331 9.68 -15.86 -2.07
CA LYS A 331 10.11 -14.66 -1.33
C LYS A 331 10.85 -14.99 -0.04
N SER A 332 11.12 -16.26 0.28
CA SER A 332 11.82 -16.66 1.52
C SER A 332 13.21 -16.02 1.66
N GLY A 333 13.90 -15.79 0.53
CA GLY A 333 15.20 -15.11 0.48
C GLY A 333 15.18 -13.65 0.99
N ASN A 334 14.00 -13.05 1.21
CA ASN A 334 13.88 -11.75 1.85
C ASN A 334 14.48 -11.71 3.26
N ILE A 335 14.60 -12.87 3.94
CA ILE A 335 15.23 -12.99 5.25
C ILE A 335 16.66 -12.43 5.28
N TRP A 336 17.35 -12.42 4.14
CA TRP A 336 18.67 -11.80 4.01
C TRP A 336 18.68 -10.32 4.43
N TYR A 337 17.56 -9.63 4.24
CA TYR A 337 17.39 -8.21 4.52
C TYR A 337 16.75 -7.91 5.87
N ASN A 338 16.34 -8.94 6.62
CA ASN A 338 15.55 -8.84 7.84
C ASN A 338 16.12 -7.79 8.82
N SER A 339 15.33 -6.77 9.14
CA SER A 339 15.76 -5.64 9.95
C SER A 339 15.97 -6.01 11.42
N GLN A 340 15.27 -7.00 11.97
CA GLN A 340 15.51 -7.49 13.33
C GLN A 340 16.89 -8.12 13.43
N LEU A 341 17.22 -9.04 12.50
CA LEU A 341 18.52 -9.72 12.46
C LEU A 341 19.66 -8.73 12.21
N ARG A 342 19.46 -7.78 11.29
CA ARG A 342 20.48 -6.76 10.97
C ARG A 342 20.64 -5.67 12.04
N SER A 343 19.70 -5.57 12.99
CA SER A 343 19.79 -4.66 14.13
C SER A 343 20.36 -5.31 15.40
N LEU A 344 20.58 -6.64 15.41
CA LEU A 344 21.15 -7.35 16.57
C LEU A 344 22.45 -6.74 17.12
N PRO A 345 23.40 -6.24 16.31
CA PRO A 345 24.60 -5.59 16.83
C PRO A 345 24.32 -4.39 17.76
N LEU A 346 23.21 -3.67 17.56
CA LEU A 346 22.82 -2.55 18.43
C LEU A 346 22.46 -3.01 19.86
N ASN A 347 21.88 -4.20 19.98
CA ASN A 347 21.53 -4.78 21.27
C ASN A 347 22.78 -5.14 22.08
N ILE A 348 23.84 -5.59 21.39
CA ILE A 348 25.13 -5.92 21.98
C ILE A 348 25.84 -4.64 22.47
N ILE A 349 25.88 -3.58 21.65
CA ILE A 349 26.54 -2.32 22.03
C ILE A 349 25.88 -1.64 23.24
N ARG A 350 24.55 -1.77 23.41
CA ARG A 350 23.86 -1.28 24.61
C ARG A 350 24.19 -2.08 25.87
N LEU A 351 24.44 -3.38 25.76
CA LEU A 351 24.86 -4.22 26.90
C LEU A 351 26.25 -3.81 27.44
N PHE A 352 27.15 -3.33 26.58
CA PHE A 352 28.49 -2.86 26.96
C PHE A 352 28.58 -1.37 27.34
N ARG A 353 27.47 -0.63 27.26
CA ARG A 353 27.37 0.79 27.69
C ARG A 353 26.55 0.99 28.96
N ARG A 354 26.09 -0.11 29.57
CA ARG A 354 25.69 -0.16 30.98
C ARG A 354 26.90 -0.55 31.80
#